data_AF-A0A399HR73-F1
#
_entry.id   AF-A0A399HR73-F1
#
_cell.length_a   1.000
_cell.length_b   1.000
_cell.length_c   1.000
_cell.angle_alpha   90.00
_cell.angle_beta   90.00
_cell.angle_gamma   90.00
#
_symmetry.space_group_name_H-M   'P 1'
#
loop_
_entity.id
_entity.type
_entity.pdbx_description
1 polymer ?
#
loop_
_entity_poly.entity_id
_entity_poly.type
_entity_poly.pdbx_seq_one_letter_code
_entity_poly.pdbx_strand_id
1 'polypeptide(L)'
;MAIGPASEEFELPSWVPDFSRRYTDYSPSKPPKIDLVPFSNKQCSGATECDWILIPGGRRLKVKGRKVDYITAVSEPWQADATTTLVGGADFNSGQIYDSFIECIGSWYEVALQRSMTHNGGADSAQQFVAISDLVCLLTRACLGLTTLPDQFAELISALISCTRRDMVALRTAFIHPGNDNNQIMITPQMQQAIECLAPVIWKLIFRTTVRSCMGISNYNAKAGDLLVVLYGMASPCVIRPCAGGFNFIGQAFVPEVMNGEFWEGGSDEDDEWFTLI
;
A
#
# COMPACT_ATOMS: atom_id res chain seq x y z
N MET A 1 12.25 -0.78 -51.04
CA MET A 1 12.70 -1.63 -49.92
C MET A 1 12.63 -0.79 -48.67
N ALA A 2 11.62 -1.04 -47.83
CA ALA A 2 11.48 -0.37 -46.54
C ALA A 2 12.35 -1.09 -45.51
N ILE A 3 13.22 -0.34 -44.84
CA ILE A 3 13.97 -0.80 -43.68
C ILE A 3 13.04 -0.59 -42.49
N GLY A 4 12.47 -1.68 -41.97
CA GLY A 4 11.71 -1.65 -40.72
C GLY A 4 12.63 -1.38 -39.53
N PRO A 5 12.17 -0.72 -38.46
CA PRO A 5 12.98 -0.55 -37.26
C PRO A 5 13.08 -1.90 -36.55
N ALA A 6 14.30 -2.41 -36.41
CA ALA A 6 14.61 -3.45 -35.45
C ALA A 6 14.45 -2.84 -34.05
N SER A 7 13.30 -3.07 -33.40
CA SER A 7 13.20 -2.92 -31.95
C SER A 7 13.93 -4.10 -31.33
N GLU A 8 15.24 -3.94 -31.11
CA GLU A 8 15.96 -4.80 -30.17
C GLU A 8 15.37 -4.55 -28.78
N GLU A 9 14.48 -5.46 -28.35
CA GLU A 9 14.08 -5.56 -26.94
C GLU A 9 15.35 -5.88 -26.14
N PHE A 10 15.90 -4.89 -25.47
CA PHE A 10 16.92 -5.09 -24.46
C PHE A 10 16.27 -5.86 -23.30
N GLU A 11 16.39 -7.20 -23.31
CA GLU A 11 16.06 -8.02 -22.16
C GLU A 11 16.96 -7.62 -21.01
N LEU A 12 16.38 -6.91 -20.03
CA LEU A 12 17.08 -6.57 -18.80
C LEU A 12 17.52 -7.88 -18.11
N PRO A 13 18.74 -7.95 -17.56
CA PRO A 13 19.20 -9.10 -16.81
C PRO A 13 18.20 -9.49 -15.72
N SER A 14 17.98 -10.79 -15.50
CA SER A 14 16.92 -11.33 -14.61
C SER A 14 16.95 -10.86 -13.14
N TRP A 15 18.02 -10.19 -12.73
CA TRP A 15 18.20 -9.59 -11.41
C TRP A 15 17.80 -8.11 -11.33
N VAL A 16 17.72 -7.43 -12.47
CA VAL A 16 17.23 -6.05 -12.53
C VAL A 16 15.72 -6.11 -12.33
N PRO A 17 15.16 -5.39 -11.36
CA PRO A 17 13.72 -5.29 -11.22
C PRO A 17 13.12 -4.77 -12.53
N ASP A 18 12.30 -5.61 -13.15
CA ASP A 18 11.56 -5.27 -14.35
C ASP A 18 10.34 -4.43 -13.96
N PHE A 19 10.46 -3.11 -14.12
CA PHE A 19 9.41 -2.11 -13.89
C PHE A 19 8.45 -1.97 -15.09
N SER A 20 8.64 -2.74 -16.16
CA SER A 20 7.86 -2.62 -17.41
C SER A 20 6.68 -3.60 -17.49
N ARG A 21 6.59 -4.57 -16.56
CA ARG A 21 5.53 -5.59 -16.61
C ARG A 21 4.17 -4.99 -16.30
N ARG A 22 3.31 -5.00 -17.31
CA ARG A 22 1.88 -4.73 -17.16
C ARG A 22 1.18 -5.85 -16.38
N TYR A 23 0.05 -5.48 -15.80
CA TYR A 23 -0.90 -6.26 -15.00
C TYR A 23 -1.47 -7.51 -15.70
N THR A 24 -0.67 -8.54 -16.00
CA THR A 24 -1.22 -9.80 -16.55
C THR A 24 -0.92 -10.98 -15.64
N ASP A 25 -2.01 -11.61 -15.19
CA ASP A 25 -2.13 -12.88 -14.44
C ASP A 25 -1.52 -12.87 -13.04
N TYR A 26 -2.28 -12.32 -12.08
CA TYR A 26 -1.95 -12.34 -10.65
C TYR A 26 -2.92 -13.19 -9.82
N SER A 27 -2.37 -13.89 -8.84
CA SER A 27 -3.09 -14.77 -7.91
C SER A 27 -2.36 -14.87 -6.57
N PRO A 28 -2.97 -15.43 -5.51
CA PRO A 28 -2.30 -15.79 -4.25
C PRO A 28 -0.98 -16.55 -4.43
N SER A 29 -0.89 -17.44 -5.42
CA SER A 29 0.31 -18.22 -5.71
C SER A 29 1.31 -17.52 -6.63
N LYS A 30 0.91 -16.44 -7.30
CA LYS A 30 1.75 -15.61 -8.19
C LYS A 30 1.36 -14.14 -8.02
N PRO A 31 1.73 -13.53 -6.88
CA PRO A 31 1.29 -12.18 -6.58
C PRO A 31 1.92 -11.17 -7.55
N PRO A 32 1.22 -10.06 -7.83
CA PRO A 32 1.66 -9.10 -8.83
C PRO A 32 2.90 -8.33 -8.35
N LYS A 33 3.81 -7.97 -9.25
CA LYS A 33 4.86 -6.99 -8.95
C LYS A 33 4.24 -5.59 -9.05
N ILE A 34 3.59 -5.12 -7.99
CA ILE A 34 2.88 -3.84 -8.04
C ILE A 34 3.75 -2.67 -7.58
N ASP A 35 3.99 -1.75 -8.49
CA ASP A 35 4.43 -0.39 -8.15
C ASP A 35 3.29 0.37 -7.46
N LEU A 36 3.60 1.29 -6.55
CA LEU A 36 2.55 2.22 -6.12
C LEU A 36 2.20 3.10 -7.31
N VAL A 37 0.93 3.50 -7.42
CA VAL A 37 0.52 4.52 -8.40
C VAL A 37 1.49 5.69 -8.25
N PRO A 38 2.10 6.19 -9.34
CA PRO A 38 3.04 7.29 -9.22
C PRO A 38 2.34 8.46 -8.54
N PHE A 39 2.77 8.78 -7.31
CA PHE A 39 2.32 9.96 -6.60
C PHE A 39 2.90 11.17 -7.33
N SER A 40 2.19 11.64 -8.35
CA SER A 40 2.61 12.76 -9.16
C SER A 40 2.80 14.00 -8.27
N ASN A 41 3.80 14.81 -8.60
CA ASN A 41 4.15 16.05 -7.91
C ASN A 41 4.60 15.91 -6.44
N LYS A 42 5.21 14.78 -6.08
CA LYS A 42 5.83 14.59 -4.76
C LYS A 42 7.35 14.71 -4.83
N GLN A 43 7.95 15.37 -3.83
CA GLN A 43 9.39 15.62 -3.71
C GLN A 43 9.88 15.10 -2.36
N CYS A 44 9.75 13.78 -2.16
CA CYS A 44 10.10 13.15 -0.90
C CYS A 44 11.57 13.38 -0.51
N SER A 45 12.49 13.38 -1.47
CA SER A 45 13.92 13.68 -1.26
C SER A 45 14.31 15.13 -1.62
N GLY A 46 13.35 16.07 -1.64
CA GLY A 46 13.59 17.45 -2.05
C GLY A 46 14.14 17.58 -3.49
N ALA A 47 15.12 18.47 -3.68
CA ALA A 47 15.79 18.70 -4.97
C ALA A 47 17.05 17.83 -5.18
N THR A 48 17.23 16.76 -4.40
CA THR A 48 18.39 15.88 -4.54
C THR A 48 18.34 15.07 -5.82
N GLU A 49 19.50 14.71 -6.36
CA GLU A 49 19.63 13.80 -7.49
C GLU A 49 20.03 12.40 -6.99
N CYS A 50 19.71 11.36 -7.76
CA CYS A 50 20.05 9.98 -7.41
C CYS A 50 21.56 9.81 -7.23
N ASP A 51 21.99 9.43 -6.03
CA ASP A 51 23.40 9.16 -5.71
C ASP A 51 23.60 7.66 -5.43
N TRP A 52 24.38 7.01 -6.29
CA TRP A 52 24.57 5.57 -6.27
C TRP A 52 25.94 5.10 -6.77
N ILE A 53 26.37 3.94 -6.27
CA ILE A 53 27.64 3.29 -6.63
C ILE A 53 27.36 1.82 -6.94
N LEU A 54 27.67 1.38 -8.15
CA LEU A 54 27.68 -0.05 -8.51
C LEU A 54 28.97 -0.70 -7.99
N ILE A 55 28.85 -1.77 -7.20
CA ILE A 55 30.01 -2.50 -6.71
C ILE A 55 30.37 -3.61 -7.74
N PRO A 56 31.57 -3.59 -8.34
CA PRO A 56 31.98 -4.64 -9.26
C PRO A 56 32.08 -6.02 -8.56
N GLY A 57 31.69 -7.09 -9.26
CA GLY A 57 31.89 -8.47 -8.79
C GLY A 57 30.76 -9.07 -7.92
N GLY A 58 29.74 -8.29 -7.58
CA GLY A 58 28.50 -8.77 -6.98
C GLY A 58 27.36 -7.87 -7.45
N ARG A 59 26.17 -8.41 -7.68
CA ARG A 59 24.97 -7.63 -8.06
C ARG A 59 24.54 -6.73 -6.89
N ARG A 60 25.30 -5.67 -6.60
CA ARG A 60 25.12 -4.81 -5.43
C ARG A 60 25.15 -3.35 -5.86
N LEU A 61 24.16 -2.60 -5.39
CA LEU A 61 23.99 -1.18 -5.65
C LEU A 61 24.02 -0.44 -4.30
N LYS A 62 25.05 0.37 -4.05
CA LYS A 62 24.98 1.32 -2.93
C LYS A 62 24.17 2.52 -3.37
N VAL A 63 23.19 2.91 -2.57
CA VAL A 63 22.38 4.12 -2.78
C VAL A 63 22.47 4.99 -1.53
N LYS A 64 22.56 6.31 -1.72
CA LYS A 64 22.50 7.26 -0.61
C LYS A 64 21.04 7.54 -0.25
N GLY A 65 20.76 7.69 1.03
CA GLY A 65 19.42 7.98 1.52
C GLY A 65 19.40 8.32 2.99
N ARG A 66 18.20 8.48 3.53
CA ARG A 66 17.98 8.72 4.95
C ARG A 66 17.01 7.69 5.51
N LYS A 67 17.37 7.13 6.66
CA LYS A 67 16.51 6.21 7.39
C LYS A 67 15.36 6.98 8.04
N VAL A 68 14.12 6.59 7.75
CA VAL A 68 12.94 7.17 8.39
C VAL A 68 12.67 6.46 9.71
N ASP A 69 12.40 5.15 9.66
CA ASP A 69 12.00 4.33 10.81
C ASP A 69 11.93 2.84 10.44
N TYR A 70 11.71 1.96 11.44
CA TYR A 70 11.35 0.56 11.22
C TYR A 70 9.84 0.35 11.24
N ILE A 71 9.36 -0.50 10.32
CA ILE A 71 8.00 -1.02 10.31
C ILE A 71 7.82 -1.98 11.49
N THR A 72 6.77 -1.79 12.28
CA THR A 72 6.48 -2.58 13.51
C THR A 72 5.26 -3.47 13.33
N ALA A 73 4.26 -3.00 12.59
CA ALA A 73 3.11 -3.81 12.23
C ALA A 73 2.73 -3.58 10.77
N VAL A 74 2.22 -4.64 10.16
CA VAL A 74 1.63 -4.66 8.82
C VAL A 74 0.27 -5.34 8.93
N SER A 75 -0.63 -4.95 8.06
CA SER A 75 -1.95 -5.56 7.91
C SER A 75 -1.92 -6.69 6.89
N GLU A 76 -3.08 -7.29 6.60
CA GLU A 76 -3.28 -8.24 5.51
C GLU A 76 -3.65 -7.50 4.22
N PRO A 77 -3.21 -8.00 3.04
CA PRO A 77 -3.53 -7.36 1.77
C PRO A 77 -4.92 -7.77 1.28
N TRP A 78 -5.54 -6.88 0.50
CA TRP A 78 -6.70 -7.26 -0.31
C TRP A 78 -6.21 -8.08 -1.51
N GLN A 79 -6.22 -9.40 -1.38
CA GLN A 79 -5.80 -10.35 -2.40
C GLN A 79 -6.94 -10.59 -3.36
N ALA A 80 -6.86 -9.99 -4.54
CA ALA A 80 -7.74 -10.31 -5.66
C ALA A 80 -7.04 -11.35 -6.55
N ASP A 81 -7.77 -12.39 -6.95
CA ASP A 81 -7.31 -13.40 -7.91
C ASP A 81 -7.91 -13.12 -9.29
N ALA A 82 -7.08 -12.67 -10.24
CA ALA A 82 -7.51 -12.43 -11.61
C ALA A 82 -7.60 -13.72 -12.47
N THR A 83 -7.15 -14.86 -11.92
CA THR A 83 -7.03 -16.15 -12.62
C THR A 83 -8.12 -17.16 -12.23
N THR A 84 -8.86 -16.94 -11.14
CA THR A 84 -9.97 -17.82 -10.78
C THR A 84 -11.11 -17.66 -11.78
N THR A 85 -11.30 -18.71 -12.56
CA THR A 85 -12.46 -18.89 -13.43
C THR A 85 -13.72 -19.02 -12.57
N LEU A 86 -14.49 -17.95 -12.57
CA LEU A 86 -15.95 -17.91 -12.54
C LEU A 86 -16.69 -19.24 -12.44
N VAL A 87 -17.09 -19.59 -11.22
CA VAL A 87 -18.16 -20.58 -11.03
C VAL A 87 -19.48 -19.92 -11.45
N GLY A 88 -20.11 -20.44 -12.51
CA GLY A 88 -21.47 -20.03 -12.90
C GLY A 88 -21.60 -18.89 -13.91
N GLY A 89 -20.53 -18.46 -14.58
CA GLY A 89 -20.63 -17.51 -15.70
C GLY A 89 -20.88 -16.04 -15.32
N ALA A 90 -20.58 -15.62 -14.09
CA ALA A 90 -20.41 -14.20 -13.77
C ALA A 90 -19.19 -13.61 -14.52
N ASP A 91 -18.90 -12.31 -14.45
CA ASP A 91 -17.72 -11.71 -15.12
C ASP A 91 -16.46 -11.61 -14.20
N PHE A 92 -16.62 -11.80 -12.88
CA PHE A 92 -15.56 -11.88 -11.86
C PHE A 92 -15.94 -12.78 -10.66
N ASN A 93 -14.96 -13.41 -9.99
CA ASN A 93 -15.17 -14.24 -8.78
C ASN A 93 -15.39 -13.37 -7.53
N SER A 94 -16.59 -12.80 -7.42
CA SER A 94 -16.96 -11.80 -6.41
C SER A 94 -16.78 -12.29 -4.96
N GLY A 95 -17.12 -13.55 -4.66
CA GLY A 95 -17.12 -14.07 -3.28
C GLY A 95 -15.75 -14.02 -2.60
N GLN A 96 -14.70 -14.56 -3.25
CA GLN A 96 -13.35 -14.55 -2.68
C GLN A 96 -12.74 -13.15 -2.60
N ILE A 97 -13.03 -12.30 -3.60
CA ILE A 97 -12.57 -10.91 -3.61
C ILE A 97 -13.16 -10.13 -2.43
N TYR A 98 -14.46 -10.31 -2.16
CA TYR A 98 -15.11 -9.65 -1.03
C TYR A 98 -14.70 -10.23 0.33
N ASP A 99 -14.45 -11.54 0.42
CA ASP A 99 -13.90 -12.13 1.66
C ASP A 99 -12.54 -11.53 2.00
N SER A 100 -11.62 -11.53 1.03
CA SER A 100 -10.31 -10.93 1.23
C SER A 100 -10.39 -9.43 1.51
N PHE A 101 -11.36 -8.72 0.90
CA PHE A 101 -11.59 -7.30 1.17
C PHE A 101 -12.04 -7.05 2.63
N ILE A 102 -12.99 -7.84 3.13
CA ILE A 102 -13.50 -7.71 4.51
C ILE A 102 -12.38 -7.97 5.53
N GLU A 103 -11.62 -9.04 5.33
CA GLU A 103 -10.46 -9.38 6.16
C GLU A 103 -9.39 -8.29 6.12
N CYS A 104 -9.11 -7.78 4.92
CA CYS A 104 -8.17 -6.69 4.69
C CYS A 104 -8.57 -5.40 5.43
N ILE A 105 -9.82 -4.94 5.30
CA ILE A 105 -10.31 -3.77 6.04
C ILE A 105 -10.24 -3.97 7.55
N GLY A 106 -10.59 -5.16 8.03
CA GLY A 106 -10.46 -5.49 9.45
C GLY A 106 -9.01 -5.36 9.93
N SER A 107 -8.07 -5.92 9.18
CA SER A 107 -6.64 -5.88 9.50
C SER A 107 -6.04 -4.47 9.40
N TRP A 108 -6.46 -3.68 8.42
CA TRP A 108 -6.12 -2.25 8.31
C TRP A 108 -6.52 -1.47 9.55
N TYR A 109 -7.74 -1.71 10.02
CA TYR A 109 -8.26 -1.09 11.22
C TYR A 109 -7.46 -1.49 12.47
N GLU A 110 -7.09 -2.77 12.63
CA GLU A 110 -6.28 -3.22 13.77
C GLU A 110 -4.90 -2.53 13.81
N VAL A 111 -4.24 -2.36 12.66
CA VAL A 111 -2.98 -1.60 12.59
C VAL A 111 -3.18 -0.14 13.01
N ALA A 112 -4.29 0.48 12.59
CA ALA A 112 -4.62 1.85 12.97
C ALA A 112 -4.98 1.98 14.47
N LEU A 113 -5.70 1.01 15.03
CA LEU A 113 -6.08 0.99 16.44
C LEU A 113 -4.88 0.87 17.36
N GLN A 114 -3.90 0.04 17.00
CA GLN A 114 -2.68 -0.08 17.78
C GLN A 114 -1.87 1.23 17.82
N ARG A 115 -2.02 2.12 16.83
CA ARG A 115 -1.42 3.47 16.87
C ARG A 115 -2.12 4.34 17.91
N SER A 116 -3.45 4.36 17.96
CA SER A 116 -4.19 5.20 18.90
C SER A 116 -3.99 4.77 20.36
N MET A 117 -3.79 3.47 20.62
CA MET A 117 -3.45 2.95 21.96
C MET A 117 -2.13 3.51 22.52
N THR A 118 -1.17 3.85 21.66
CA THR A 118 0.12 4.43 22.12
C THR A 118 0.00 5.88 22.57
N HIS A 119 -1.09 6.56 22.20
CA HIS A 119 -1.22 8.01 22.38
C HIS A 119 -1.99 8.48 23.61
N ASN A 120 -2.80 7.65 24.31
CA ASN A 120 -3.34 7.89 25.67
C ASN A 120 -4.34 6.79 26.09
N GLY A 121 -4.42 6.48 27.39
CA GLY A 121 -5.36 5.52 28.02
C GLY A 121 -6.82 6.01 28.11
N GLY A 122 -7.35 6.60 27.04
CA GLY A 122 -8.74 7.01 26.93
C GLY A 122 -9.70 5.83 26.77
N ALA A 123 -10.99 6.07 27.01
CA ALA A 123 -12.05 5.08 26.85
C ALA A 123 -12.03 4.45 25.44
N ASP A 124 -12.26 3.13 25.38
CA ASP A 124 -12.17 2.28 24.17
C ASP A 124 -12.84 2.92 22.94
N SER A 125 -14.01 3.54 23.09
CA SER A 125 -14.73 4.19 21.98
C SER A 125 -14.00 5.38 21.33
N ALA A 126 -13.25 6.17 22.10
CA ALA A 126 -12.49 7.32 21.56
C ALA A 126 -11.30 6.85 20.73
N GLN A 127 -10.61 5.80 21.18
CA GLN A 127 -9.47 5.20 20.46
C GLN A 127 -9.93 4.59 19.12
N GLN A 128 -11.12 3.98 19.10
CA GLN A 128 -11.72 3.42 17.89
C GLN A 128 -12.05 4.52 16.87
N PHE A 129 -12.60 5.66 17.31
CA PHE A 129 -12.91 6.78 16.42
C PHE A 129 -11.65 7.38 15.79
N VAL A 130 -10.59 7.56 16.60
CA VAL A 130 -9.29 8.04 16.09
C VAL A 130 -8.71 7.08 15.05
N ALA A 131 -8.76 5.77 15.32
CA ALA A 131 -8.27 4.76 14.37
C ALA A 131 -9.01 4.78 13.03
N ILE A 132 -10.34 4.92 13.05
CA ILE A 132 -11.15 5.07 11.83
C ILE A 132 -10.75 6.35 11.10
N SER A 133 -10.64 7.47 11.83
CA SER A 133 -10.29 8.77 11.24
C SER A 133 -8.90 8.76 10.58
N ASP A 134 -7.90 8.19 11.24
CA ASP A 134 -6.55 8.04 10.71
C ASP A 134 -6.52 7.19 9.43
N LEU A 135 -7.21 6.04 9.47
CA LEU A 135 -7.29 5.11 8.34
C LEU A 135 -7.99 5.76 7.13
N VAL A 136 -9.13 6.41 7.36
CA VAL A 136 -9.87 7.15 6.34
C VAL A 136 -9.03 8.26 5.74
N CYS A 137 -8.31 9.03 6.56
CA CYS A 137 -7.42 10.08 6.10
C CYS A 137 -6.29 9.52 5.22
N LEU A 138 -5.66 8.41 5.63
CA LEU A 138 -4.62 7.73 4.85
C LEU A 138 -5.15 7.28 3.48
N LEU A 139 -6.29 6.58 3.44
CA LEU A 139 -6.89 6.08 2.20
C LEU A 139 -7.35 7.22 1.30
N THR A 140 -7.96 8.27 1.86
CA THR A 140 -8.36 9.49 1.14
C THR A 140 -7.16 10.11 0.45
N ARG A 141 -6.03 10.27 1.15
CA ARG A 141 -4.81 10.86 0.58
C ARG A 141 -4.10 9.95 -0.43
N ALA A 142 -4.24 8.63 -0.31
CA ALA A 142 -3.60 7.66 -1.19
C ALA A 142 -4.41 7.35 -2.46
N CYS A 143 -5.73 7.28 -2.36
CA CYS A 143 -6.63 6.80 -3.41
C CYS A 143 -7.26 7.93 -4.21
N LEU A 144 -7.39 9.15 -3.66
CA LEU A 144 -8.10 10.22 -4.34
C LEU A 144 -7.23 10.97 -5.34
N GLY A 145 -7.36 10.56 -6.59
CA GLY A 145 -7.23 11.42 -7.78
C GLY A 145 -8.53 11.58 -8.57
N LEU A 146 -9.68 11.11 -8.05
CA LEU A 146 -10.88 10.79 -8.85
C LEU A 146 -12.23 11.15 -8.17
N THR A 147 -12.99 12.02 -8.85
CA THR A 147 -14.47 12.10 -9.02
C THR A 147 -15.48 12.05 -7.85
N THR A 148 -15.13 11.61 -6.64
CA THR A 148 -16.04 11.66 -5.47
C THR A 148 -15.63 12.78 -4.50
N LEU A 149 -16.61 13.43 -3.86
CA LEU A 149 -16.34 14.42 -2.83
C LEU A 149 -15.67 13.72 -1.62
N PRO A 150 -14.51 14.18 -1.13
CA PRO A 150 -13.74 13.52 -0.07
C PRO A 150 -14.57 13.16 1.18
N ASP A 151 -15.53 14.01 1.54
CA ASP A 151 -16.37 13.83 2.72
C ASP A 151 -17.31 12.62 2.57
N GLN A 152 -17.89 12.41 1.38
CA GLN A 152 -18.75 11.25 1.12
C GLN A 152 -17.95 9.94 1.13
N PHE A 153 -16.74 9.95 0.56
CA PHE A 153 -15.85 8.79 0.60
C PHE A 153 -15.48 8.45 2.06
N ALA A 154 -15.13 9.45 2.86
CA ALA A 154 -14.79 9.28 4.26
C ALA A 154 -15.94 8.66 5.08
N GLU A 155 -17.17 9.13 4.89
CA GLU A 155 -18.37 8.58 5.54
C GLU A 155 -18.61 7.11 5.15
N LEU A 156 -18.51 6.79 3.85
CA LEU A 156 -18.75 5.44 3.33
C LEU A 156 -17.69 4.44 3.83
N ILE A 157 -16.42 4.81 3.82
CA ILE A 157 -15.33 3.97 4.36
C ILE A 157 -15.49 3.79 5.87
N SER A 158 -15.86 4.84 6.60
CA SER A 158 -16.13 4.75 8.05
C SER A 158 -17.27 3.78 8.35
N ALA A 159 -18.34 3.80 7.53
CA ALA A 159 -19.45 2.86 7.64
C ALA A 159 -19.00 1.42 7.38
N LEU A 160 -18.21 1.19 6.32
CA LEU A 160 -17.66 -0.14 6.00
C LEU A 160 -16.81 -0.70 7.14
N ILE A 161 -15.86 0.07 7.68
CA ILE A 161 -15.04 -0.33 8.84
C ILE A 161 -15.93 -0.61 10.07
N SER A 162 -16.99 0.17 10.27
CA SER A 162 -17.92 -0.05 11.38
C SER A 162 -18.78 -1.32 11.20
N CYS A 163 -19.02 -1.74 9.97
CA CYS A 163 -19.75 -2.96 9.64
C CYS A 163 -18.90 -4.22 9.81
N THR A 164 -17.63 -4.19 9.38
CA THR A 164 -16.70 -5.31 9.59
C THR A 164 -16.55 -5.66 11.06
N ARG A 165 -16.66 -4.68 11.97
CA ARG A 165 -16.60 -4.90 13.42
C ARG A 165 -17.86 -5.47 14.04
N ARG A 166 -19.02 -5.10 13.52
CA ARG A 166 -20.32 -5.46 14.13
C ARG A 166 -20.76 -6.86 13.74
N ASP A 167 -20.71 -7.16 12.45
CA ASP A 167 -21.19 -8.43 11.92
C ASP A 167 -20.57 -8.73 10.54
N MET A 168 -19.39 -9.36 10.57
CA MET A 168 -18.70 -9.77 9.34
C MET A 168 -19.53 -10.74 8.49
N VAL A 169 -20.35 -11.60 9.12
CA VAL A 169 -21.15 -12.60 8.40
C VAL A 169 -22.29 -11.92 7.65
N ALA A 170 -22.97 -10.96 8.28
CA ALA A 170 -23.99 -10.16 7.62
C ALA A 170 -23.39 -9.32 6.49
N LEU A 171 -22.22 -8.71 6.70
CA LEU A 171 -21.55 -7.91 5.68
C LEU A 171 -21.17 -8.76 4.47
N ARG A 172 -20.57 -9.94 4.71
CA ARG A 172 -20.25 -10.92 3.67
C ARG A 172 -21.49 -11.34 2.89
N THR A 173 -22.59 -11.63 3.59
CA THR A 173 -23.86 -12.01 2.97
C THR A 173 -24.41 -10.89 2.09
N ALA A 174 -24.28 -9.63 2.52
CA ALA A 174 -24.70 -8.46 1.77
C ALA A 174 -23.90 -8.24 0.48
N PHE A 175 -22.60 -8.56 0.47
CA PHE A 175 -21.77 -8.51 -0.74
C PHE A 175 -22.07 -9.64 -1.72
N ILE A 176 -22.35 -10.85 -1.24
CA ILE A 176 -22.61 -12.01 -2.12
C ILE A 176 -24.02 -11.93 -2.72
N HIS A 177 -25.00 -11.42 -1.97
CA HIS A 177 -26.41 -11.36 -2.39
C HIS A 177 -26.97 -9.93 -2.29
N PRO A 178 -26.56 -9.01 -3.18
CA PRO A 178 -27.07 -7.64 -3.18
C PRO A 178 -28.58 -7.64 -3.48
N GLY A 179 -29.38 -7.03 -2.59
CA GLY A 179 -30.84 -6.91 -2.76
C GLY A 179 -31.69 -7.96 -2.04
N ASN A 180 -31.11 -8.80 -1.18
CA ASN A 180 -31.90 -9.60 -0.25
C ASN A 180 -32.41 -8.70 0.89
N ASP A 181 -33.71 -8.37 0.88
CA ASP A 181 -34.37 -7.51 1.87
C ASP A 181 -34.26 -8.03 3.33
N ASN A 182 -33.87 -9.29 3.52
CA ASN A 182 -33.64 -9.88 4.83
C ASN A 182 -32.26 -9.56 5.42
N ASN A 183 -31.36 -8.92 4.66
CA ASN A 183 -30.03 -8.57 5.16
C ASN A 183 -30.10 -7.34 6.08
N GLN A 184 -29.49 -7.44 7.26
CA GLN A 184 -29.37 -6.29 8.18
C GLN A 184 -28.46 -5.18 7.65
N ILE A 185 -27.61 -5.49 6.66
CA ILE A 185 -26.67 -4.56 6.03
C ILE A 185 -27.02 -4.47 4.54
N MET A 186 -27.21 -3.25 4.05
CA MET A 186 -27.50 -2.98 2.64
C MET A 186 -26.27 -2.31 2.01
N ILE A 187 -25.68 -2.95 0.99
CA ILE A 187 -24.61 -2.34 0.19
C ILE A 187 -25.27 -1.42 -0.84
N THR A 188 -25.14 -0.10 -0.65
CA THR A 188 -25.70 0.87 -1.59
C THR A 188 -24.79 1.03 -2.82
N PRO A 189 -25.30 1.55 -3.94
CA PRO A 189 -24.46 1.88 -5.09
C PRO A 189 -23.30 2.83 -4.76
N GLN A 190 -23.49 3.75 -3.80
CA GLN A 190 -22.41 4.64 -3.36
C GLN A 190 -21.33 3.88 -2.58
N MET A 191 -21.70 2.91 -1.74
CA MET A 191 -20.72 2.05 -1.05
C MET A 191 -19.91 1.24 -2.05
N GLN A 192 -20.56 0.69 -3.08
CA GLN A 192 -19.87 -0.02 -4.16
C GLN A 192 -18.89 0.90 -4.90
N GLN A 193 -19.29 2.14 -5.22
CA GLN A 193 -18.41 3.13 -5.82
C GLN A 193 -17.20 3.47 -4.92
N ALA A 194 -17.40 3.59 -3.60
CA ALA A 194 -16.30 3.83 -2.66
C ALA A 194 -15.32 2.65 -2.62
N ILE A 195 -15.81 1.40 -2.74
CA ILE A 195 -14.97 0.20 -2.83
C ILE A 195 -14.18 0.20 -4.14
N GLU A 196 -14.79 0.61 -5.25
CA GLU A 196 -14.08 0.76 -6.54
C GLU A 196 -12.97 1.81 -6.46
N CYS A 197 -13.15 2.90 -5.71
CA CYS A 197 -12.09 3.87 -5.43
C CYS A 197 -10.91 3.26 -4.64
N LEU A 198 -11.09 2.12 -3.97
CA LEU A 198 -10.02 1.36 -3.31
C LEU A 198 -9.31 0.37 -4.24
N ALA A 199 -9.69 0.24 -5.52
CA ALA A 199 -8.99 -0.64 -6.44
C ALA A 199 -7.46 -0.41 -6.51
N PRO A 200 -6.92 0.83 -6.41
CA PRO A 200 -5.47 1.07 -6.37
C PRO A 200 -4.74 0.49 -5.14
N VAL A 201 -5.47 0.15 -4.07
CA VAL A 201 -4.89 -0.45 -2.85
C VAL A 201 -5.08 -1.97 -2.78
N ILE A 202 -5.62 -2.60 -3.83
CA ILE A 202 -5.56 -4.06 -3.98
C ILE A 202 -4.09 -4.49 -3.90
N TRP A 203 -3.82 -5.59 -3.20
CA TRP A 203 -2.47 -6.13 -2.98
C TRP A 203 -1.50 -5.14 -2.31
N LYS A 204 -2.03 -4.14 -1.61
CA LYS A 204 -1.28 -3.25 -0.73
C LYS A 204 -1.61 -3.55 0.72
N LEU A 205 -0.67 -3.18 1.60
CA LEU A 205 -0.80 -3.29 3.05
C LEU A 205 -0.77 -1.89 3.63
N ILE A 206 -1.50 -1.71 4.71
CA ILE A 206 -1.26 -0.64 5.66
C ILE A 206 -0.22 -1.09 6.68
N PHE A 207 0.73 -0.22 6.97
CA PHE A 207 1.77 -0.45 7.97
C PHE A 207 1.86 0.73 8.94
N ARG A 208 2.50 0.49 10.08
CA ARG A 208 2.91 1.54 11.01
C ARG A 208 4.38 1.43 11.39
N THR A 209 4.98 2.55 11.77
CA THR A 209 6.39 2.63 12.20
C THR A 209 6.54 2.77 13.70
N THR A 210 7.77 2.56 14.20
CA THR A 210 8.02 2.34 15.63
C THR A 210 8.20 3.64 16.39
N VAL A 211 9.21 4.42 16.04
CA VAL A 211 9.64 5.59 16.81
C VAL A 211 8.83 6.82 16.40
N ARG A 212 8.60 7.00 15.10
CA ARG A 212 7.85 8.13 14.56
C ARG A 212 6.34 7.91 14.56
N SER A 213 5.89 6.67 14.81
CA SER A 213 4.48 6.29 14.81
C SER A 213 3.75 6.76 13.54
N CYS A 214 4.41 6.71 12.39
CA CYS A 214 3.83 7.04 11.10
C CYS A 214 2.95 5.88 10.62
N MET A 215 1.95 6.19 9.79
CA MET A 215 1.14 5.17 9.12
C MET A 215 1.29 5.33 7.61
N GLY A 216 1.37 4.21 6.88
CA GLY A 216 1.59 4.26 5.45
C GLY A 216 1.04 3.07 4.71
N ILE A 217 1.12 3.13 3.38
CA ILE A 217 0.73 2.07 2.46
C ILE A 217 1.98 1.53 1.78
N SER A 218 2.14 0.21 1.73
CA SER A 218 3.22 -0.45 0.99
C SER A 218 2.71 -1.65 0.20
N ASN A 219 3.60 -2.28 -0.54
CA ASN A 219 3.35 -3.50 -1.29
C ASN A 219 3.09 -4.70 -0.34
N TYR A 220 2.27 -5.68 -0.75
CA TYR A 220 1.95 -6.92 -0.02
C TYR A 220 3.14 -7.71 0.57
N ASN A 221 4.36 -7.46 0.09
CA ASN A 221 5.54 -8.14 0.60
C ASN A 221 6.21 -7.43 1.79
N ALA A 222 5.74 -6.25 2.23
CA ALA A 222 6.30 -5.59 3.41
C ALA A 222 5.98 -6.35 4.71
N LYS A 223 6.88 -6.30 5.69
CA LYS A 223 6.70 -6.97 6.99
C LYS A 223 7.32 -6.19 8.15
N ALA A 224 6.94 -6.55 9.38
CA ALA A 224 7.58 -6.03 10.58
C ALA A 224 9.10 -6.30 10.58
N GLY A 225 9.89 -5.29 10.95
CA GLY A 225 11.35 -5.29 10.88
C GLY A 225 11.93 -4.77 9.55
N ASP A 226 11.09 -4.54 8.53
CA ASP A 226 11.53 -3.80 7.34
C ASP A 226 11.80 -2.33 7.68
N LEU A 227 12.66 -1.70 6.88
CA LEU A 227 13.09 -0.32 7.05
C LEU A 227 12.42 0.59 6.03
N LEU A 228 11.83 1.67 6.52
CA LEU A 228 11.35 2.78 5.71
C LEU A 228 12.49 3.77 5.50
N VAL A 229 12.80 4.09 4.25
CA VAL A 229 13.88 4.99 3.85
C VAL A 229 13.40 6.00 2.82
N VAL A 230 14.03 7.16 2.77
CA VAL A 230 13.95 8.08 1.63
C VAL A 230 15.28 8.03 0.91
N LEU A 231 15.29 7.61 -0.35
CA LEU A 231 16.50 7.56 -1.16
C LEU A 231 16.69 8.87 -1.92
N TYR A 232 17.94 9.26 -2.15
CA TYR A 232 18.29 10.44 -2.94
C TYR A 232 17.63 10.39 -4.33
N GLY A 233 17.08 11.52 -4.79
CA GLY A 233 16.41 11.64 -6.08
C GLY A 233 15.07 10.92 -6.23
N MET A 234 14.55 10.30 -5.17
CA MET A 234 13.28 9.57 -5.22
C MET A 234 12.08 10.42 -4.82
N ALA A 235 11.03 10.35 -5.64
CA ALA A 235 9.76 11.06 -5.41
C ALA A 235 8.90 10.44 -4.28
N SER A 236 9.20 9.21 -3.87
CA SER A 236 8.49 8.46 -2.83
C SER A 236 9.47 7.75 -1.89
N PRO A 237 9.08 7.53 -0.62
CA PRO A 237 9.84 6.68 0.27
C PRO A 237 9.77 5.23 -0.19
N CYS A 238 10.72 4.43 0.28
CA CYS A 238 10.87 3.04 -0.09
C CYS A 238 10.96 2.16 1.17
N VAL A 239 10.54 0.92 1.02
CA VAL A 239 10.72 -0.13 2.02
C VAL A 239 11.85 -1.04 1.57
N ILE A 240 12.84 -1.22 2.44
CA ILE A 240 13.96 -2.14 2.24
C ILE A 240 14.05 -3.11 3.43
N ARG A 241 14.46 -4.34 3.16
CA ARG A 241 14.53 -5.40 4.17
C ARG A 241 15.98 -5.72 4.51
N PRO A 242 16.40 -5.62 5.78
CA PRO A 242 17.73 -6.06 6.20
C PRO A 242 17.96 -7.54 5.85
N CYS A 243 19.13 -7.85 5.29
CA CYS A 243 19.55 -9.21 4.96
C CYS A 243 21.07 -9.35 5.09
N ALA A 244 21.60 -10.57 4.88
CA ALA A 244 23.03 -10.82 5.01
C ALA A 244 23.82 -10.01 3.96
N GLY A 245 24.57 -9.01 4.42
CA GLY A 245 25.45 -8.20 3.58
C GLY A 245 24.80 -7.02 2.88
N GLY A 246 23.56 -6.64 3.22
CA GLY A 246 22.88 -5.48 2.65
C GLY A 246 21.38 -5.46 2.93
N PHE A 247 20.62 -5.01 1.93
CA PHE A 247 19.17 -4.90 1.99
C PHE A 247 18.51 -5.37 0.69
N ASN A 248 17.39 -6.08 0.80
CA ASN A 248 16.54 -6.36 -0.36
C ASN A 248 15.57 -5.19 -0.55
N PHE A 249 15.42 -4.70 -1.78
CA PHE A 249 14.37 -3.73 -2.09
C PHE A 249 13.00 -4.41 -2.09
N ILE A 250 12.07 -3.92 -1.26
CA ILE A 250 10.72 -4.49 -1.14
C ILE A 250 9.74 -3.75 -2.05
N GLY A 251 9.82 -2.43 -2.09
CA GLY A 251 8.95 -1.61 -2.94
C GLY A 251 8.86 -0.17 -2.45
N GLN A 252 8.14 0.65 -3.19
CA GLN A 252 7.80 2.00 -2.77
C GLN A 252 6.79 1.97 -1.60
N ALA A 253 6.72 3.07 -0.86
CA ALA A 253 5.73 3.33 0.17
C ALA A 253 5.02 4.68 -0.06
N PHE A 254 3.82 4.80 0.50
CA PHE A 254 3.12 6.06 0.67
C PHE A 254 3.06 6.37 2.15
N VAL A 255 3.68 7.46 2.57
CA VAL A 255 3.65 7.91 3.98
C VAL A 255 3.32 9.39 4.01
N PRO A 256 2.06 9.75 4.31
CA PRO A 256 1.59 11.12 4.18
C PRO A 256 2.43 12.19 4.88
N GLU A 257 3.11 11.81 5.98
CA GLU A 257 4.03 12.62 6.81
C GLU A 257 5.47 12.71 6.26
N VAL A 258 5.76 12.08 5.12
CA VAL A 258 7.09 12.02 4.49
C VAL A 258 7.03 12.45 3.02
N MET A 259 5.88 12.28 2.36
CA MET A 259 5.70 12.46 0.92
C MET A 259 5.88 13.91 0.42
N ASN A 260 5.79 14.95 1.26
CA ASN A 260 5.90 16.35 0.82
C ASN A 260 7.27 16.97 1.14
N GLY A 261 8.26 16.15 1.48
CA GLY A 261 9.62 16.61 1.76
C GLY A 261 9.82 17.07 3.21
N GLU A 262 8.78 17.11 4.04
CA GLU A 262 8.87 17.61 5.41
C GLU A 262 9.90 16.83 6.27
N PHE A 263 10.00 15.52 6.03
CA PHE A 263 11.00 14.67 6.68
C PHE A 263 12.42 14.95 6.17
N TRP A 264 12.56 15.25 4.88
CA TRP A 264 13.85 15.45 4.23
C TRP A 264 14.45 16.81 4.56
N GLU A 265 13.64 17.86 4.45
CA GLU A 265 14.03 19.24 4.77
C GLU A 265 14.29 19.44 6.27
N GLY A 266 13.64 18.65 7.12
CA GLY A 266 13.81 18.69 8.57
C GLY A 266 15.09 18.03 9.09
N GLY A 267 15.88 17.37 8.25
CA GLY A 267 17.17 16.76 8.64
C GLY A 267 18.37 17.38 7.93
N SER A 268 19.53 16.78 8.12
CA SER A 268 20.82 17.28 7.64
C SER A 268 21.65 16.18 6.97
N ASP A 269 22.77 16.55 6.34
CA ASP A 269 23.68 15.59 5.70
C ASP A 269 24.25 14.54 6.69
N GLU A 270 24.26 14.85 8.00
CA GLU A 270 24.69 13.91 9.05
C GLU A 270 23.71 12.74 9.25
N ASP A 271 22.46 12.91 8.84
CA ASP A 271 21.44 11.87 8.90
C ASP A 271 21.51 10.91 7.69
N ASP A 272 22.34 11.22 6.70
CA ASP A 272 22.41 10.42 5.48
C ASP A 272 23.30 9.20 5.63
N GLU A 273 22.86 8.10 5.03
CA GLU A 273 23.50 6.81 5.10
C GLU A 273 23.58 6.15 3.72
N TRP A 274 24.54 5.24 3.56
CA TRP A 274 24.66 4.41 2.36
C TRP A 274 24.01 3.05 2.57
N PHE A 275 22.97 2.75 1.80
CA PHE A 275 22.30 1.46 1.80
C PHE A 275 22.84 0.60 0.67
N THR A 276 23.32 -0.62 0.98
CA THR A 276 23.76 -1.56 -0.05
C THR A 276 22.61 -2.47 -0.42
N LEU A 277 21.96 -2.20 -1.56
CA LEU A 277 20.92 -3.03 -2.13
C LEU A 277 21.53 -4.26 -2.81
N ILE A 278 20.94 -5.43 -2.60
CA ILE A 278 21.42 -6.73 -3.14
C ILE A 278 20.33 -7.47 -3.92
#